data_AF-A0A6P1KJH7-F1
#
_entry.id   AF-A0A6P1KJH7-F1
#
_cell.length_a   1.000
_cell.length_b   1.000
_cell.length_c   1.000
_cell.angle_alpha   90.00
_cell.angle_beta   90.00
_cell.angle_gamma   90.00
#
_symmetry.space_group_name_H-M   'P 1'
#
loop_
_entity.id
_entity.type
_entity.pdbx_description
1 polymer ?
#
loop_
_entity_poly.entity_id
_entity_poly.type
_entity_poly.pdbx_seq_one_letter_code
_entity_poly.pdbx_strand_id
1 'polypeptide(L)'
;MIHRDIKPANIRRRASDNKIVLIDFGAVKQISTQMPNSQGQTTFTVAIGTHGYMPSEQANRTLQLSSDIYAVGFIGIQALTNGFTSIKDSLTEF
;
A
#
# COMPACT_ATOMS: atom_id res chain seq x y z
N MET A 1 -13.13 -4.50 -1.80
CA MET A 1 -11.98 -4.98 -1.01
C MET A 1 -10.86 -3.96 -1.16
N ILE A 2 -10.21 -3.54 -0.08
CA ILE A 2 -9.08 -2.57 -0.08
C ILE A 2 -7.91 -3.24 0.64
N HIS A 3 -6.74 -3.31 0.02
CA HIS A 3 -5.58 -4.06 0.50
C HIS A 3 -4.81 -3.34 1.61
N ARG A 4 -4.71 -2.00 1.57
CA ARG A 4 -4.08 -1.11 2.59
C ARG A 4 -2.58 -1.21 2.79
N ASP A 5 -1.97 -2.33 2.43
CA ASP A 5 -0.52 -2.52 2.55
C ASP A 5 0.09 -2.97 1.22
N ILE A 6 -0.25 -2.25 0.14
CA ILE A 6 0.39 -2.47 -1.16
C ILE A 6 1.81 -1.89 -1.11
N LYS A 7 2.79 -2.76 -1.31
CA LYS A 7 4.22 -2.43 -1.31
C LYS A 7 4.98 -3.47 -2.14
N PRO A 8 6.23 -3.18 -2.59
CA PRO A 8 7.00 -4.12 -3.40
C PRO A 8 7.19 -5.49 -2.73
N ALA A 9 7.36 -5.54 -1.40
CA ALA A 9 7.51 -6.80 -0.66
C ALA A 9 6.25 -7.71 -0.75
N ASN A 10 5.08 -7.12 -1.01
CA ASN A 10 3.81 -7.83 -1.15
C ASN A 10 3.48 -8.12 -2.63
N ILE A 11 4.37 -7.80 -3.57
CA ILE A 11 4.19 -8.07 -4.99
C ILE A 11 5.16 -9.17 -5.40
N ARG A 12 4.64 -10.24 -6.02
CA ARG A 12 5.48 -11.33 -6.54
C ARG A 12 5.18 -11.66 -7.98
N ARG A 13 6.22 -12.03 -8.71
CA ARG A 13 6.07 -12.60 -10.04
C ARG A 13 5.88 -14.11 -9.91
N ARG A 14 4.71 -14.59 -10.34
CA ARG A 14 4.42 -16.02 -10.35
C ARG A 14 5.20 -16.69 -11.48
N ALA A 15 6.00 -17.71 -11.14
CA ALA A 15 6.90 -18.36 -12.09
C ALA A 15 6.16 -19.12 -13.21
N SER A 16 4.98 -19.66 -12.93
CA SER A 16 4.23 -20.49 -13.87
C SER A 16 3.70 -19.74 -15.09
N ASP A 17 3.41 -18.44 -14.95
CA ASP A 17 2.79 -17.63 -16.01
C ASP A 17 3.32 -16.20 -16.11
N ASN A 18 4.41 -15.88 -15.39
CA ASN A 18 5.05 -14.57 -15.33
C ASN A 18 4.13 -13.41 -14.89
N LYS A 19 2.94 -13.71 -14.34
CA LYS A 19 2.01 -12.68 -13.88
C LYS A 19 2.46 -12.08 -12.56
N ILE A 20 2.20 -10.79 -12.41
CA ILE A 20 2.35 -10.08 -11.14
C ILE A 20 1.15 -10.40 -10.28
N VAL A 21 1.39 -10.91 -9.08
CA VAL A 21 0.37 -11.28 -8.10
C VAL A 21 0.64 -10.54 -6.79
N LEU A 22 -0.45 -10.09 -6.16
CA LEU A 22 -0.42 -9.51 -4.83
C LEU A 22 -0.52 -10.63 -3.79
N ILE A 23 0.33 -10.57 -2.77
CA ILE A 23 0.35 -11.49 -1.63
C ILE A 23 0.09 -10.69 -0.35
N ASP A 24 -0.29 -11.40 0.72
CA ASP A 24 -0.54 -10.85 2.06
C ASP A 24 -1.75 -9.90 2.19
N PHE A 25 -2.94 -10.49 2.18
CA PHE A 25 -4.22 -9.79 2.42
C PHE A 25 -4.53 -9.57 3.92
N GLY A 26 -3.52 -9.58 4.80
CA GLY A 26 -3.72 -9.49 6.25
C GLY A 26 -4.52 -8.24 6.69
N ALA A 27 -4.28 -7.10 6.06
CA ALA A 27 -4.94 -5.84 6.41
C ALA A 27 -6.41 -5.74 5.94
N VAL A 28 -6.83 -6.55 4.95
CA VAL A 28 -8.24 -6.65 4.54
C VAL A 28 -9.10 -7.22 5.67
N LYS A 29 -8.56 -8.17 6.44
CA LYS A 29 -9.28 -8.78 7.57
C LYS A 29 -9.66 -7.75 8.64
N GLN A 30 -8.84 -6.71 8.82
CA GLN A 30 -9.12 -5.63 9.76
C GLN A 30 -10.22 -4.65 9.28
N ILE A 31 -10.51 -4.61 7.97
CA ILE A 31 -11.66 -3.85 7.43
C ILE A 31 -12.96 -4.58 7.71
N SER A 32 -12.99 -5.91 7.56
CA SER A 32 -14.20 -6.70 7.73
C SER A 32 -14.81 -6.58 9.14
N THR A 33 -14.04 -6.14 10.13
CA THR A 33 -14.53 -5.92 11.50
C THR A 33 -15.11 -4.53 11.73
N GLN A 34 -15.11 -3.63 10.73
CA GLN A 34 -15.55 -2.23 10.87
C GLN A 34 -16.56 -1.85 9.78
N MET A 35 -17.71 -1.28 10.19
CA MET A 35 -18.80 -0.97 9.27
C MET A 35 -18.53 0.30 8.46
N PRO A 36 -18.91 0.34 7.16
CA PRO A 36 -18.91 1.57 6.37
C PRO A 36 -19.92 2.59 6.91
N ASN A 37 -19.59 3.88 6.82
CA ASN A 37 -20.54 4.96 7.04
C ASN A 37 -21.49 5.13 5.83
N SER A 38 -22.49 6.00 5.96
CA SER A 38 -23.50 6.28 4.92
C SER A 38 -22.94 6.78 3.59
N GLN A 39 -21.67 7.19 3.55
CA GLN A 39 -20.95 7.64 2.35
C GLN A 39 -20.06 6.53 1.76
N GLY A 40 -20.14 5.30 2.28
CA GLY A 40 -19.30 4.18 1.84
C GLY A 40 -17.85 4.26 2.30
N GLN A 41 -17.50 5.23 3.15
CA GLN A 41 -16.17 5.34 3.74
C GLN A 41 -16.08 4.49 5.00
N THR A 42 -14.94 3.85 5.21
CA THR A 42 -14.66 3.10 6.45
C THR A 42 -13.66 3.89 7.28
N THR A 43 -14.05 4.25 8.50
CA THR A 43 -13.20 5.01 9.43
C THR A 43 -12.54 4.04 10.41
N PHE A 44 -11.22 4.06 10.50
CA PHE A 44 -10.46 3.14 11.35
C PHE A 44 -9.97 3.76 12.66
N THR A 45 -9.78 2.92 13.68
CA THR A 45 -9.12 3.30 14.95
C THR A 45 -7.60 3.27 14.84
N VAL A 46 -7.04 2.46 13.93
CA VAL A 46 -5.59 2.30 13.74
C VAL A 46 -5.22 2.54 12.27
N ALA A 47 -4.23 3.41 12.04
CA ALA A 47 -3.60 3.57 10.74
C ALA A 47 -2.70 2.34 10.47
N ILE A 48 -2.91 1.70 9.32
CA ILE A 48 -2.14 0.53 8.87
C ILE A 48 -1.60 0.87 7.50
N GLY A 49 -0.32 0.59 7.27
CA GLY A 49 0.33 0.74 5.98
C GLY A 49 1.83 0.87 6.15
N THR A 50 2.57 0.63 5.07
CA THR A 50 4.02 0.80 5.06
C THR A 50 4.40 2.26 4.74
N HIS A 51 5.30 2.83 5.54
CA HIS A 51 5.84 4.17 5.31
C HIS A 51 6.40 4.29 3.88
N GLY A 52 6.12 5.42 3.22
CA GLY A 52 6.53 5.69 1.84
C GLY A 52 5.54 5.21 0.77
N TYR A 53 4.65 4.26 1.07
CA TYR A 53 3.60 3.79 0.14
C TYR A 53 2.18 4.11 0.62
N MET A 54 2.05 4.68 1.83
CA MET A 54 0.78 5.01 2.45
C MET A 54 0.35 6.44 2.11
N PRO A 55 -0.86 6.65 1.57
CA PRO A 55 -1.38 7.99 1.30
C PRO A 55 -1.93 8.66 2.55
N SER A 56 -2.11 9.99 2.49
CA SER A 56 -2.48 10.81 3.65
C SER A 56 -3.89 10.49 4.18
N GLU A 57 -4.84 10.13 3.32
CA GLU A 57 -6.17 9.71 3.75
C GLU A 57 -6.14 8.42 4.57
N GLN A 58 -5.26 7.48 4.22
CA GLN A 58 -5.06 6.25 5.00
C GLN A 58 -4.37 6.54 6.34
N ALA A 59 -3.43 7.48 6.37
CA ALA A 59 -2.82 7.97 7.61
C ALA A 59 -3.85 8.67 8.52
N ASN A 60 -4.78 9.41 7.92
CA ASN A 60 -5.92 10.04 8.59
C ASN A 60 -7.06 9.07 8.91
N ARG A 61 -6.86 7.76 8.69
CA ARG A 61 -7.79 6.67 9.00
C ARG A 61 -9.12 6.72 8.22
N THR A 62 -9.13 7.41 7.10
CA THR A 62 -10.25 7.46 6.16
C THR A 62 -9.90 6.61 4.95
N LEU A 63 -10.50 5.42 4.87
CA LEU A 63 -10.17 4.49 3.79
C LEU A 63 -10.96 4.82 2.53
N GLN A 64 -10.25 4.86 1.40
CA GLN A 64 -10.84 4.99 0.09
C GLN A 64 -10.23 3.96 -0.87
N LEU A 65 -11.00 3.56 -1.90
CA LEU A 65 -10.49 2.68 -2.96
C LEU A 65 -9.30 3.30 -3.69
N SER A 66 -9.23 4.63 -3.74
CA SER A 66 -8.12 5.41 -4.29
C SER A 66 -6.80 5.20 -3.54
N SER A 67 -6.83 4.77 -2.27
CA SER A 67 -5.61 4.60 -1.47
C SER A 67 -4.72 3.47 -1.99
N ASP A 68 -5.32 2.37 -2.47
CA ASP A 68 -4.56 1.29 -3.12
C ASP A 68 -3.99 1.75 -4.48
N ILE A 69 -4.71 2.62 -5.20
CA ILE A 69 -4.26 3.17 -6.48
C ILE A 69 -3.03 4.07 -6.27
N TYR A 70 -3.01 4.88 -5.21
CA TYR A 70 -1.84 5.68 -4.85
C TYR A 70 -0.61 4.81 -4.65
N ALA A 71 -0.73 3.74 -3.86
CA ALA A 71 0.38 2.85 -3.56
C ALA A 71 0.93 2.17 -4.83
N VAL A 72 0.06 1.72 -5.73
CA VAL A 72 0.46 1.17 -7.03
C VAL A 72 1.17 2.22 -7.89
N GLY A 73 0.65 3.45 -7.94
CA GLY A 73 1.27 4.55 -8.67
C GLY A 73 2.67 4.86 -8.15
N PHE A 74 2.85 4.90 -6.83
CA PHE A 74 4.16 5.12 -6.20
C PHE A 74 5.15 4.00 -6.55
N ILE A 75 4.71 2.74 -6.52
CA ILE A 75 5.54 1.59 -6.96
C ILE A 75 5.93 1.72 -8.43
N GLY A 76 5.00 2.15 -9.29
CA GLY A 76 5.28 2.41 -10.71
C GLY A 76 6.35 3.48 -10.91
N ILE A 77 6.24 4.61 -10.21
CA ILE A 77 7.26 5.68 -10.23
C ILE A 77 8.61 5.14 -9.73
N GLN A 78 8.62 4.39 -8.65
CA GLN A 78 9.84 3.80 -8.10
C GLN A 78 10.51 2.82 -9.07
N ALA A 79 9.72 1.99 -9.75
CA ALA A 79 10.22 1.06 -10.76
C ALA A 79 10.81 1.78 -11.97
N LEU A 80 10.25 2.93 -12.36
CA LEU A 80 10.75 3.76 -13.47
C LEU A 80 11.99 4.57 -13.12
N THR A 81 12.16 4.93 -11.85
CA THR A 81 13.25 5.82 -11.38
C THR A 81 14.47 5.05 -10.83
N ASN A 82 14.50 3.72 -10.93
CA ASN A 82 15.52 2.87 -10.27
C ASN A 82 15.67 3.16 -8.76
N GLY A 83 14.60 3.62 -8.12
CA GLY A 83 14.60 4.34 -6.84
C GLY A 83 14.85 3.50 -5.58
N PHE A 84 15.63 2.41 -5.64
CA PHE A 84 16.14 1.74 -4.43
C PHE A 84 17.67 1.73 -4.34
N THR A 85 18.40 2.12 -5.39
CA THR A 85 19.86 2.25 -5.30
C THR A 85 20.28 3.57 -4.65
N SER A 86 19.51 4.66 -4.76
CA SER A 86 20.00 5.99 -4.34
C SER A 86 19.43 6.55 -3.03
N ILE A 87 18.44 5.91 -2.39
CA ILE A 87 17.78 6.47 -1.18
C ILE A 87 18.34 5.89 0.13
N LYS A 88 19.09 4.79 0.07
CA LYS A 88 19.92 4.34 1.20
C LYS A 88 21.25 5.08 1.24
N ASP A 89 21.82 5.38 0.08
CA ASP A 89 23.12 6.05 -0.02
C ASP A 89 23.07 7.54 0.39
N SER A 90 21.89 8.17 0.39
CA SER A 90 21.72 9.56 0.84
C SER A 90 21.29 9.73 2.31
N LEU A 91 21.17 8.64 3.09
CA LEU A 91 20.79 8.70 4.52
C LEU A 91 21.82 8.04 5.45
N THR A 92 23.00 7.70 4.94
CA THR A 92 24.15 7.20 5.74
C THR A 92 25.35 8.15 5.79
N GLU A 93 25.19 9.41 5.39
CA GLU A 93 26.17 10.46 5.68
C GLU A 93 25.67 11.39 6.80
N PHE A 94 25.68 10.84 8.02
CA PHE A 94 25.95 11.57 9.27
C PHE A 94 26.74 10.65 10.21
#